data_AF-A0A3M5P677-F1
#
_entry.id   AF-A0A3M5P677-F1
#
_cell.length_a   1.000
_cell.length_b   1.000
_cell.length_c   1.000
_cell.angle_alpha   90.00
_cell.angle_beta   90.00
_cell.angle_gamma   90.00
#
_symmetry.space_group_name_H-M   'P 1'
#
loop_
_entity.id
_entity.type
_entity.pdbx_description
1 polymer ?
#
loop_
_entity_poly.entity_id
_entity_poly.type
_entity_poly.pdbx_seq_one_letter_code
_entity_poly.pdbx_strand_id
1 'polypeptide(L)'
;MVSTININAPANSNTSLSGIQAGRTSSATSVKNLSSEFKDTSSLSSLAQQLSESATRAEARDQTLSREQLSKKASEVTEQLIGRTYDDNKARHDAEVPDSVDPDRLARARQATQFANGSGANPFAGMSREQLSVIAYDEGGDFTVNEKKAAWLESYHQETIWRQKVVAQANAEYSSTGKLTHFFTSVLDHYKELPAIEQSTYDADYETRLQEFIDLDFNYWTHTAEGKGGSAQSLLDKFLKFDDTAFDQGTQPPTPDQP
;
A
#
# COMPACT_ATOMS: atom_id res chain seq x y z
N MET A 1 23.82 23.64 -17.13
CA MET A 1 22.86 23.58 -18.24
C MET A 1 21.67 22.79 -17.73
N VAL A 2 20.56 23.47 -17.49
CA VAL A 2 19.36 22.92 -16.86
C VAL A 2 18.36 22.68 -17.99
N SER A 3 18.03 21.43 -18.28
CA SER A 3 16.95 21.10 -19.20
C SER A 3 15.67 20.89 -18.39
N THR A 4 14.78 21.87 -18.52
CA THR A 4 13.41 21.88 -18.05
C THR A 4 12.60 20.84 -18.83
N ILE A 5 11.99 19.86 -18.15
CA ILE A 5 11.03 18.94 -18.76
C ILE A 5 9.63 19.49 -18.47
N ASN A 6 8.95 19.85 -19.56
CA ASN A 6 7.58 20.33 -19.61
C ASN A 6 6.61 19.14 -19.53
N ILE A 7 5.70 19.13 -18.55
CA ILE A 7 4.68 18.06 -18.40
C ILE A 7 3.31 18.69 -18.64
N ASN A 8 2.78 18.53 -19.86
CA ASN A 8 1.36 18.76 -20.14
C ASN A 8 0.58 17.47 -19.85
N ALA A 9 -0.29 17.50 -18.85
CA ALA A 9 -1.29 16.46 -18.58
C ALA A 9 -2.58 16.74 -19.38
N PRO A 10 -3.22 15.75 -20.02
CA PRO A 10 -4.57 15.91 -20.52
C PRO A 10 -5.60 15.62 -19.41
N ALA A 11 -6.60 16.49 -19.32
CA ALA A 11 -7.75 16.41 -18.43
C ALA A 11 -8.63 15.20 -18.77
N ASN A 12 -8.98 14.39 -17.76
CA ASN A 12 -9.97 13.33 -17.90
C ASN A 12 -11.29 13.73 -17.22
N SER A 13 -12.36 13.67 -18.00
CA SER A 13 -13.71 14.09 -17.62
C SER A 13 -14.42 12.99 -16.82
N ASN A 14 -14.85 13.32 -15.61
CA ASN A 14 -15.74 12.48 -14.80
C ASN A 14 -17.13 12.43 -15.43
N THR A 15 -17.58 11.24 -15.82
CA THR A 15 -18.96 11.01 -16.26
C THR A 15 -19.70 10.20 -15.20
N SER A 16 -20.64 10.86 -14.53
CA SER A 16 -21.59 10.30 -13.56
C SER A 16 -22.63 9.44 -14.27
N LEU A 17 -22.86 8.21 -13.79
CA LEU A 17 -23.96 7.35 -14.24
C LEU A 17 -25.06 7.34 -13.18
N SER A 18 -26.11 8.13 -13.44
CA SER A 18 -27.38 8.10 -12.70
C SER A 18 -28.29 6.99 -13.23
N GLY A 19 -28.82 6.19 -12.29
CA GLY A 19 -30.21 5.72 -12.23
C GLY A 19 -30.74 4.81 -13.35
N ILE A 20 -30.98 3.54 -13.02
CA ILE A 20 -31.98 2.72 -13.73
C ILE A 20 -32.96 2.14 -12.71
N GLN A 21 -34.19 2.63 -12.80
CA GLN A 21 -35.35 2.25 -12.02
C GLN A 21 -36.06 1.07 -12.69
N ALA A 22 -36.58 0.16 -11.86
CA ALA A 22 -37.27 -1.06 -12.26
C ALA A 22 -38.58 -0.81 -13.04
N GLY A 23 -38.80 -1.61 -14.09
CA GLY A 23 -40.08 -1.74 -14.78
C GLY A 23 -40.31 -3.19 -15.21
N ARG A 24 -41.27 -3.86 -14.57
CA ARG A 24 -41.72 -5.22 -14.89
C ARG A 24 -42.73 -5.18 -16.04
N THR A 25 -42.55 -6.01 -17.07
CA THR A 25 -43.66 -6.57 -17.84
C THR A 25 -43.33 -7.99 -18.28
N SER A 26 -44.25 -8.91 -17.96
CA SER A 26 -44.21 -10.32 -18.31
C SER A 26 -44.73 -10.53 -19.74
N SER A 27 -44.07 -11.38 -20.54
CA SER A 27 -44.73 -12.19 -21.58
C SER A 27 -43.84 -13.37 -21.94
N ALA A 28 -44.35 -14.57 -21.63
CA ALA A 28 -43.73 -15.83 -21.99
C ALA A 28 -44.07 -16.18 -23.44
N THR A 29 -43.06 -16.51 -24.24
CA THR A 29 -43.23 -17.37 -25.43
C THR A 29 -41.93 -18.13 -25.65
N SER A 30 -41.96 -19.44 -25.35
CA SER A 30 -40.90 -20.37 -25.72
C SER A 30 -40.90 -20.61 -27.22
N VAL A 31 -39.78 -20.32 -27.88
CA VAL A 31 -39.39 -20.96 -29.15
C VAL A 31 -37.91 -21.32 -29.14
N LYS A 32 -37.72 -22.63 -29.15
CA LYS A 32 -36.57 -23.50 -29.40
C LYS A 32 -35.33 -22.89 -30.09
N ASN A 33 -34.18 -23.15 -29.46
CA ASN A 33 -32.79 -23.13 -29.95
C ASN A 33 -32.57 -23.04 -31.47
N LEU A 34 -31.85 -22.01 -31.88
CA LEU A 34 -30.85 -22.03 -32.96
C LEU A 34 -29.63 -21.23 -32.48
N SER A 35 -28.52 -21.94 -32.42
CA SER A 35 -27.16 -21.51 -32.07
C SER A 35 -26.55 -20.57 -33.11
N SER A 36 -26.17 -19.37 -32.70
CA SER A 36 -24.82 -18.77 -32.87
C SER A 36 -24.88 -17.27 -32.57
N GLU A 37 -23.80 -16.75 -31.98
CA GLU A 37 -23.50 -15.31 -31.86
C GLU A 37 -24.39 -14.49 -30.92
N PHE A 38 -24.29 -14.79 -29.63
CA PHE A 38 -24.15 -13.73 -28.64
C PHE A 38 -22.89 -14.00 -27.84
N LYS A 39 -21.77 -13.41 -28.29
CA LYS A 39 -20.65 -13.13 -27.39
C LYS A 39 -21.23 -12.14 -26.37
N ASP A 40 -21.58 -12.63 -25.18
CA ASP A 40 -21.80 -11.76 -24.04
C ASP A 40 -20.55 -10.90 -23.88
N THR A 41 -20.69 -9.61 -24.20
CA THR A 41 -19.60 -8.61 -24.20
C THR A 41 -19.32 -8.05 -22.80
N SER A 42 -19.70 -8.81 -21.77
CA SER A 42 -19.39 -8.56 -20.36
C SER A 42 -18.43 -9.60 -19.78
N SER A 43 -17.60 -10.23 -20.63
CA SER A 43 -16.45 -10.99 -20.13
C SER A 43 -15.48 -10.03 -19.46
N LEU A 44 -15.47 -10.02 -18.12
CA LEU A 44 -14.41 -9.39 -17.33
C LEU A 44 -13.05 -9.88 -17.85
N SER A 45 -12.04 -9.01 -17.89
CA SER A 45 -10.68 -9.45 -18.20
C SER A 45 -10.22 -10.45 -17.14
N SER A 46 -9.34 -11.39 -17.50
CA SER A 46 -8.79 -12.36 -16.54
C SER A 46 -8.14 -11.68 -15.33
N LEU A 47 -7.48 -10.54 -15.55
CA LEU A 47 -6.93 -9.72 -14.48
C LEU A 47 -8.01 -9.14 -13.56
N ALA A 48 -9.14 -8.66 -14.10
CA ALA A 48 -10.24 -8.16 -13.27
C ALA A 48 -10.84 -9.28 -12.40
N GLN A 49 -10.94 -10.50 -12.94
CA GLN A 49 -11.35 -11.67 -12.18
C GLN A 49 -10.35 -12.00 -11.06
N GLN A 50 -9.05 -12.08 -11.38
CA GLN A 50 -7.99 -12.34 -10.38
C GLN A 50 -7.99 -11.28 -9.26
N LEU A 51 -8.17 -9.99 -9.62
CA LEU A 51 -8.27 -8.91 -8.64
C LEU A 51 -9.51 -9.06 -7.75
N SER A 52 -10.66 -9.41 -8.30
CA SER A 52 -11.89 -9.61 -7.52
C SER A 52 -11.78 -10.79 -6.55
N GLU A 53 -11.23 -11.91 -7.01
CA GLU A 53 -11.04 -13.11 -6.18
C GLU A 53 -10.00 -12.87 -5.08
N SER A 54 -8.89 -12.20 -5.42
CA SER A 54 -7.87 -11.82 -4.44
C SER A 54 -8.37 -10.79 -3.44
N ALA A 55 -9.15 -9.80 -3.87
CA ALA A 55 -9.79 -8.84 -2.96
C ALA A 55 -10.74 -9.53 -1.96
N THR A 56 -11.51 -10.52 -2.40
CA THR A 56 -12.38 -11.31 -1.51
C THR A 56 -11.56 -12.04 -0.44
N ARG A 57 -10.42 -12.63 -0.81
CA ARG A 57 -9.52 -13.27 0.15
C ARG A 57 -8.85 -12.26 1.08
N ALA A 58 -8.44 -11.09 0.57
CA ALA A 58 -7.87 -10.03 1.37
C ALA A 58 -8.87 -9.52 2.43
N GLU A 59 -10.14 -9.35 2.06
CA GLU A 59 -11.20 -8.97 3.00
C GLU A 59 -11.41 -10.05 4.07
N ALA A 60 -11.49 -11.33 3.68
CA ALA A 60 -11.63 -12.43 4.63
C ALA A 60 -10.44 -12.51 5.61
N ARG A 61 -9.22 -12.31 5.10
CA ARG A 61 -7.99 -12.25 5.90
C ARG A 61 -8.03 -11.09 6.90
N ASP A 62 -8.39 -9.89 6.44
CA ASP A 62 -8.42 -8.68 7.29
C ASP A 62 -9.55 -8.71 8.34
N GLN A 63 -10.65 -9.42 8.08
CA GLN A 63 -11.73 -9.64 9.05
C GLN A 63 -11.41 -10.71 10.11
N THR A 64 -10.50 -11.66 9.80
CA THR A 64 -10.24 -12.82 10.67
C THR A 64 -8.95 -12.73 11.47
N LEU A 65 -7.95 -12.01 10.97
CA LEU A 65 -6.64 -11.88 11.62
C LEU A 65 -6.59 -10.65 12.54
N SER A 66 -5.92 -10.81 13.67
CA SER A 66 -5.57 -9.68 14.54
C SER A 66 -4.55 -8.78 13.86
N ARG A 67 -4.44 -7.52 14.32
CA ARG A 67 -3.42 -6.58 13.84
C ARG A 67 -1.99 -7.14 13.96
N GLU A 68 -1.69 -7.87 15.04
CA GLU A 68 -0.38 -8.52 15.20
C GLU A 68 -0.15 -9.62 14.16
N GLN A 69 -1.17 -10.45 13.90
CA GLN A 69 -1.11 -11.50 12.88
C GLN A 69 -0.98 -10.92 11.47
N LEU A 70 -1.70 -9.83 11.19
CA LEU A 70 -1.58 -9.07 9.94
C LEU A 70 -0.17 -8.50 9.75
N SER A 71 0.42 -7.94 10.81
CA SER A 71 1.76 -7.33 10.77
C SER A 71 2.84 -8.38 10.54
N LYS A 72 2.71 -9.52 11.23
CA LYS A 72 3.57 -10.68 11.00
C LYS A 72 3.47 -11.17 9.55
N LYS A 73 2.26 -11.28 9.01
CA LYS A 73 2.02 -11.70 7.63
C LYS A 73 2.59 -10.69 6.61
N ALA A 74 2.45 -9.39 6.86
CA ALA A 74 3.05 -8.36 6.03
C ALA A 74 4.58 -8.49 5.97
N SER A 75 5.20 -8.80 7.12
CA SER A 75 6.64 -9.01 7.25
C SER A 75 7.09 -10.27 6.51
N GLU A 76 6.35 -11.38 6.65
CA GLU A 76 6.60 -12.63 5.93
C GLU A 76 6.53 -12.44 4.41
N VAL A 77 5.51 -11.72 3.91
CA VAL A 77 5.39 -11.41 2.48
C VAL A 77 6.54 -10.53 2.02
N THR A 78 6.91 -9.50 2.78
CA THR A 78 8.05 -8.63 2.42
C THR A 78 9.35 -9.43 2.28
N GLU A 79 9.65 -10.32 3.22
CA GLU A 79 10.82 -11.21 3.16
C GLU A 79 10.77 -12.15 1.94
N GLN A 80 9.59 -12.65 1.57
CA GLN A 80 9.41 -13.50 0.39
C GLN A 80 9.57 -12.75 -0.95
N LEU A 81 9.34 -11.45 -1.00
CA LEU A 81 9.36 -10.67 -2.25
C LEU A 81 10.68 -9.93 -2.48
N ILE A 82 11.29 -9.43 -1.40
CA ILE A 82 12.49 -8.58 -1.49
C ILE A 82 13.57 -8.92 -0.45
N GLY A 83 13.35 -9.94 0.37
CA GLY A 83 14.32 -10.40 1.36
C GLY A 83 15.28 -11.46 0.82
N ARG A 84 16.11 -12.00 1.72
CA ARG A 84 17.08 -13.05 1.37
C ARG A 84 16.39 -14.30 0.85
N THR A 85 15.22 -14.62 1.39
CA THR A 85 14.42 -15.78 0.97
C THR A 85 14.05 -15.71 -0.52
N TYR A 86 13.75 -14.51 -1.03
CA TYR A 86 13.52 -14.31 -2.46
C TYR A 86 14.79 -14.63 -3.27
N ASP A 87 15.92 -14.05 -2.87
CA ASP A 87 17.18 -14.18 -3.60
C ASP A 87 17.65 -15.65 -3.66
N ASP A 88 17.55 -16.37 -2.55
CA ASP A 88 17.89 -17.80 -2.46
C ASP A 88 17.01 -18.67 -3.38
N ASN A 89 15.78 -18.23 -3.67
CA ASN A 89 14.80 -18.95 -4.50
C ASN A 89 14.60 -18.33 -5.88
N LYS A 90 15.42 -17.36 -6.28
CA LYS A 90 15.19 -16.56 -7.48
C LYS A 90 15.01 -17.39 -8.76
N ALA A 91 15.85 -18.40 -8.97
CA ALA A 91 15.74 -19.28 -10.15
C ALA A 91 14.42 -20.06 -10.19
N ARG A 92 13.85 -20.41 -9.03
CA ARG A 92 12.53 -21.04 -8.94
C ARG A 92 11.44 -20.05 -9.32
N HIS A 93 11.50 -18.82 -8.82
CA HIS A 93 10.54 -17.76 -9.14
C HIS A 93 10.56 -17.38 -10.62
N ASP A 94 11.74 -17.29 -11.23
CA ASP A 94 11.90 -17.00 -12.66
C ASP A 94 11.34 -18.12 -13.56
N ALA A 95 11.22 -19.35 -13.03
CA ALA A 95 10.65 -20.49 -13.74
C ALA A 95 9.13 -20.65 -13.52
N GLU A 96 8.49 -19.82 -12.67
CA GLU A 96 7.06 -19.89 -12.43
C GLU A 96 6.27 -19.51 -13.69
N VAL A 97 5.43 -20.44 -14.17
CA VAL A 97 4.50 -20.21 -15.27
C VAL A 97 3.08 -20.40 -14.73
N PRO A 98 2.19 -19.41 -14.91
CA PRO A 98 0.83 -19.54 -14.43
C PRO A 98 0.12 -20.72 -15.10
N ASP A 99 -0.62 -21.52 -14.32
CA ASP A 99 -1.49 -22.57 -14.87
C ASP A 99 -2.73 -21.91 -15.51
N SER A 100 -2.60 -21.55 -16.78
CA SER A 100 -3.66 -20.94 -17.58
C SER A 100 -3.33 -21.01 -19.06
N VAL A 101 -4.40 -21.06 -19.88
CA VAL A 101 -4.32 -20.95 -21.34
C VAL A 101 -4.56 -19.52 -21.83
N ASP A 102 -4.84 -18.57 -20.93
CA ASP A 102 -5.06 -17.18 -21.29
C ASP A 102 -3.72 -16.52 -21.71
N PRO A 103 -3.58 -16.11 -22.98
CA PRO A 103 -2.35 -15.50 -23.46
C PRO A 103 -1.98 -14.21 -22.72
N ASP A 104 -2.95 -13.42 -22.26
CA ASP A 104 -2.68 -12.15 -21.58
C ASP A 104 -2.11 -12.40 -20.17
N ARG A 105 -2.65 -13.39 -19.44
CA ARG A 105 -2.11 -13.83 -18.15
C ARG A 105 -0.67 -14.35 -18.30
N LEU A 106 -0.42 -15.20 -19.30
CA LEU A 106 0.91 -15.73 -19.56
C LEU A 106 1.91 -14.64 -19.95
N ALA A 107 1.50 -13.68 -20.79
CA ALA A 107 2.34 -12.55 -21.18
C ALA A 107 2.68 -11.65 -19.98
N ARG A 108 1.71 -11.35 -19.13
CA ARG A 108 1.91 -10.53 -17.94
C ARG A 108 2.85 -11.17 -16.93
N ALA A 109 2.74 -12.47 -16.67
CA ALA A 109 3.67 -13.19 -15.78
C ALA A 109 5.10 -13.22 -16.34
N ARG A 110 5.26 -13.38 -17.66
CA ARG A 110 6.58 -13.24 -18.32
C ARG A 110 7.13 -11.83 -18.17
N GLN A 111 6.31 -10.80 -18.35
CA GLN A 111 6.70 -9.41 -18.18
C GLN A 111 7.12 -9.12 -16.73
N ALA A 112 6.39 -9.63 -15.73
CA ALA A 112 6.76 -9.50 -14.32
C ALA A 112 8.12 -10.13 -14.02
N THR A 113 8.39 -11.30 -14.60
CA THR A 113 9.69 -11.98 -14.48
C THR A 113 10.81 -11.18 -15.16
N GLN A 114 10.58 -10.64 -16.36
CA GLN A 114 11.53 -9.75 -17.01
C GLN A 114 11.85 -8.54 -16.12
N PHE A 115 10.81 -7.90 -15.57
CA PHE A 115 10.94 -6.73 -14.69
C PHE A 115 11.74 -7.05 -13.43
N ALA A 116 11.45 -8.18 -12.77
CA ALA A 116 12.20 -8.65 -11.61
C ALA A 116 13.69 -8.92 -11.91
N ASN A 117 14.02 -9.20 -13.18
CA ASN A 117 15.37 -9.38 -13.69
C ASN A 117 16.03 -8.07 -14.19
N GLY A 118 15.40 -6.92 -13.96
CA GLY A 118 15.93 -5.61 -14.36
C GLY A 118 15.72 -5.28 -15.84
N SER A 119 14.78 -5.95 -16.51
CA SER A 119 14.46 -5.72 -17.92
C SER A 119 12.96 -5.49 -18.13
N GLY A 120 12.58 -4.63 -19.07
CA GLY A 120 11.16 -4.36 -19.31
C GLY A 120 10.49 -3.49 -18.24
N ALA A 121 9.24 -3.12 -18.50
CA ALA A 121 8.44 -2.26 -17.62
C ALA A 121 7.64 -3.09 -16.60
N ASN A 122 7.37 -2.49 -15.43
CA ASN A 122 6.48 -3.08 -14.44
C ASN A 122 5.08 -3.30 -15.07
N PRO A 123 4.55 -4.53 -15.09
CA PRO A 123 3.24 -4.82 -15.69
C PRO A 123 2.05 -4.18 -14.95
N PHE A 124 2.25 -3.69 -13.73
CA PHE A 124 1.22 -3.08 -12.89
C PHE A 124 1.37 -1.57 -12.73
N ALA A 125 2.27 -0.95 -13.52
CA ALA A 125 2.49 0.49 -13.48
C ALA A 125 1.18 1.28 -13.63
N GLY A 126 0.93 2.21 -12.71
CA GLY A 126 -0.27 3.06 -12.72
C GLY A 126 -1.55 2.40 -12.18
N MET A 127 -1.50 1.18 -11.65
CA MET A 127 -2.60 0.63 -10.85
C MET A 127 -2.79 1.41 -9.55
N SER A 128 -4.01 1.34 -9.00
CA SER A 128 -4.29 1.92 -7.69
C SER A 128 -3.56 1.15 -6.58
N ARG A 129 -3.30 1.83 -5.46
CA ARG A 129 -2.59 1.26 -4.33
C ARG A 129 -3.33 0.05 -3.73
N GLU A 130 -4.65 0.09 -3.73
CA GLU A 130 -5.52 -1.01 -3.29
C GLU A 130 -5.38 -2.23 -4.20
N GLN A 131 -5.37 -2.02 -5.53
CA GLN A 131 -5.14 -3.09 -6.51
C GLN A 131 -3.75 -3.71 -6.36
N LEU A 132 -2.73 -2.88 -6.14
CA LEU A 132 -1.37 -3.34 -5.91
C LEU A 132 -1.25 -4.15 -4.63
N SER A 133 -1.93 -3.72 -3.55
CA SER A 133 -1.96 -4.44 -2.29
C SER A 133 -2.61 -5.82 -2.43
N VAL A 134 -3.76 -5.93 -3.11
CA VAL A 134 -4.40 -7.26 -3.28
C VAL A 134 -3.51 -8.21 -4.06
N ILE A 135 -2.76 -7.72 -5.08
CA ILE A 135 -1.79 -8.55 -5.80
C ILE A 135 -0.61 -8.92 -4.89
N ALA A 136 0.05 -7.94 -4.27
CA ALA A 136 1.27 -8.14 -3.48
C ALA A 136 1.06 -9.11 -2.30
N TYR A 137 -0.11 -9.03 -1.65
CA TYR A 137 -0.48 -9.85 -0.51
C TYR A 137 -1.38 -11.04 -0.89
N ASP A 138 -1.50 -11.39 -2.17
CA ASP A 138 -2.31 -12.53 -2.60
C ASP A 138 -1.82 -13.84 -1.98
N GLU A 139 -2.76 -14.62 -1.45
CA GLU A 139 -2.51 -15.93 -0.85
C GLU A 139 -3.06 -17.09 -1.68
N GLY A 140 -3.89 -16.79 -2.70
CA GLY A 140 -4.58 -17.79 -3.51
C GLY A 140 -3.68 -18.48 -4.54
N GLY A 141 -2.50 -17.90 -4.84
CA GLY A 141 -1.64 -18.38 -5.92
C GLY A 141 -2.12 -17.93 -7.30
N ASP A 142 -3.00 -16.91 -7.35
CA ASP A 142 -3.47 -16.35 -8.62
C ASP A 142 -2.36 -15.59 -9.34
N PHE A 143 -1.41 -15.08 -8.58
CA PHE A 143 -0.23 -14.35 -9.06
C PHE A 143 1.05 -15.11 -8.75
N THR A 144 1.96 -15.15 -9.72
CA THR A 144 3.34 -15.63 -9.51
C THR A 144 4.08 -14.75 -8.50
N VAL A 145 5.15 -15.26 -7.89
CA VAL A 145 5.96 -14.47 -6.94
C VAL A 145 6.55 -13.22 -7.61
N ASN A 146 6.96 -13.32 -8.88
CA ASN A 146 7.46 -12.17 -9.62
C ASN A 146 6.36 -11.14 -9.93
N GLU A 147 5.10 -11.55 -10.15
CA GLU A 147 3.96 -10.62 -10.22
C GLU A 147 3.73 -9.91 -8.88
N LYS A 148 3.71 -10.67 -7.77
CA LYS A 148 3.56 -10.09 -6.42
C LYS A 148 4.66 -9.09 -6.11
N LYS A 149 5.91 -9.41 -6.45
CA LYS A 149 7.07 -8.52 -6.32
C LYS A 149 6.91 -7.26 -7.16
N ALA A 150 6.46 -7.40 -8.41
CA ALA A 150 6.24 -6.24 -9.28
C ALA A 150 5.16 -5.30 -8.70
N ALA A 151 4.06 -5.85 -8.18
CA ALA A 151 3.03 -5.04 -7.53
C ALA A 151 3.54 -4.33 -6.27
N TRP A 152 4.30 -5.03 -5.43
CA TRP A 152 4.93 -4.44 -4.24
C TRP A 152 5.89 -3.31 -4.60
N LEU A 153 6.73 -3.49 -5.64
CA LEU A 153 7.68 -2.48 -6.10
C LEU A 153 6.99 -1.25 -6.71
N GLU A 154 5.87 -1.42 -7.40
CA GLU A 154 5.06 -0.29 -7.87
C GLU A 154 4.45 0.47 -6.69
N SER A 155 3.89 -0.22 -5.70
CA SER A 155 3.36 0.42 -4.48
C SER A 155 4.45 1.23 -3.76
N TYR A 156 5.64 0.64 -3.60
CA TYR A 156 6.80 1.33 -3.01
C TYR A 156 7.26 2.55 -3.84
N HIS A 157 7.21 2.46 -5.17
CA HIS A 157 7.54 3.57 -6.04
C HIS A 157 6.53 4.73 -5.90
N GLN A 158 5.23 4.43 -5.90
CA GLN A 158 4.18 5.42 -5.68
C GLN A 158 4.31 6.07 -4.29
N GLU A 159 4.58 5.27 -3.27
CA GLU A 159 4.83 5.73 -1.89
C GLU A 159 6.02 6.69 -1.83
N THR A 160 7.11 6.37 -2.51
CA THR A 160 8.31 7.22 -2.56
C THR A 160 8.01 8.58 -3.18
N ILE A 161 7.25 8.62 -4.28
CA ILE A 161 6.83 9.86 -4.93
C ILE A 161 5.92 10.68 -4.00
N TRP A 162 4.95 10.03 -3.35
CA TRP A 162 4.07 10.69 -2.39
C TRP A 162 4.84 11.29 -1.22
N ARG A 163 5.79 10.54 -0.61
CA ARG A 163 6.64 11.03 0.48
C ARG A 163 7.46 12.25 0.09
N GLN A 164 8.07 12.23 -1.09
CA GLN A 164 8.83 13.38 -1.60
C GLN A 164 7.94 14.63 -1.71
N LYS A 165 6.73 14.48 -2.26
CA LYS A 165 5.76 15.57 -2.37
C LYS A 165 5.36 16.12 -0.99
N VAL A 166 5.00 15.24 -0.06
CA VAL A 166 4.52 15.63 1.27
C VAL A 166 5.64 16.28 2.10
N VAL A 167 6.88 15.81 1.99
CA VAL A 167 8.04 16.48 2.61
C VAL A 167 8.29 17.87 2.02
N ALA A 168 8.16 18.05 0.70
CA ALA A 168 8.28 19.37 0.09
C ALA A 168 7.18 20.33 0.58
N GLN A 169 5.95 19.83 0.73
CA GLN A 169 4.83 20.58 1.30
C GLN A 169 5.07 20.94 2.77
N ALA A 170 5.60 20.01 3.57
CA ALA A 170 5.97 20.23 4.97
C ALA A 170 7.02 21.33 5.11
N ASN A 171 8.06 21.32 4.26
CA ASN A 171 9.09 22.36 4.25
C ASN A 171 8.51 23.74 3.92
N ALA A 172 7.56 23.81 2.98
CA ALA A 172 6.89 25.07 2.62
C ALA A 172 5.96 25.57 3.73
N GLU A 173 5.20 24.68 4.37
CA GLU A 173 4.37 24.99 5.53
C GLU A 173 5.25 25.55 6.66
N TYR A 174 6.25 24.79 7.08
CA TYR A 174 7.17 25.20 8.14
C TYR A 174 7.81 26.55 7.85
N SER A 175 8.28 26.79 6.62
CA SER A 175 8.94 28.05 6.25
C SER A 175 8.00 29.26 6.24
N SER A 176 6.69 29.06 6.14
CA SER A 176 5.70 30.14 6.07
C SER A 176 4.96 30.37 7.39
N THR A 177 4.80 29.34 8.21
CA THR A 177 3.98 29.39 9.43
C THR A 177 4.73 28.99 10.70
N GLY A 178 5.88 28.32 10.58
CA GLY A 178 6.55 27.65 11.70
C GLY A 178 5.86 26.36 12.18
N LYS A 179 4.86 25.83 11.45
CA LYS A 179 4.04 24.67 11.83
C LYS A 179 4.22 23.47 10.88
N LEU A 180 3.65 22.33 11.27
CA LEU A 180 3.62 21.08 10.49
C LEU A 180 2.23 20.40 10.52
N THR A 181 1.18 21.16 10.82
CA THR A 181 -0.19 20.65 11.01
C THR A 181 -0.76 20.05 9.72
N HIS A 182 -0.52 20.69 8.57
CA HIS A 182 -0.93 20.15 7.28
C HIS A 182 -0.11 18.92 6.87
N PHE A 183 1.17 18.88 7.22
CA PHE A 183 1.98 17.67 7.07
C PHE A 183 1.38 16.49 7.85
N PHE A 184 1.10 16.64 9.15
CA PHE A 184 0.51 15.56 9.95
C PHE A 184 -0.87 15.14 9.44
N THR A 185 -1.68 16.09 8.95
CA THR A 185 -2.97 15.80 8.31
C THR A 185 -2.79 14.94 7.06
N SER A 186 -1.85 15.30 6.19
CA SER A 186 -1.56 14.53 4.97
C SER A 186 -1.10 13.11 5.28
N VAL A 187 -0.30 12.93 6.34
CA VAL A 187 0.15 11.61 6.79
C VAL A 187 -1.01 10.80 7.38
N LEU A 188 -1.90 11.43 8.15
CA LEU A 188 -3.08 10.78 8.73
C LEU A 188 -4.07 10.31 7.64
N ASP A 189 -4.35 11.17 6.66
CA ASP A 189 -5.22 10.84 5.54
C ASP A 189 -4.65 9.66 4.74
N HIS A 190 -3.36 9.71 4.42
CA HIS A 190 -2.68 8.61 3.73
C HIS A 190 -2.72 7.30 4.52
N TYR A 191 -2.49 7.34 5.85
CA TYR A 191 -2.58 6.15 6.70
C TYR A 191 -3.97 5.50 6.68
N LYS A 192 -5.04 6.32 6.66
CA LYS A 192 -6.43 5.84 6.62
C LYS A 192 -6.82 5.17 5.30
N GLU A 193 -6.13 5.52 4.20
CA GLU A 193 -6.31 4.90 2.89
C GLU A 193 -5.58 3.55 2.78
N LEU A 194 -4.67 3.23 3.70
CA LEU A 194 -3.96 1.96 3.68
C LEU A 194 -4.91 0.78 3.97
N PRO A 195 -4.73 -0.38 3.31
CA PRO A 195 -5.41 -1.62 3.69
C PRO A 195 -4.98 -2.05 5.10
N ALA A 196 -5.83 -2.82 5.79
CA ALA A 196 -5.61 -3.18 7.19
C ALA A 196 -4.28 -3.90 7.43
N ILE A 197 -3.82 -4.72 6.47
CA ILE A 197 -2.52 -5.39 6.55
C ILE A 197 -1.35 -4.40 6.57
N GLU A 198 -1.43 -3.31 5.84
CA GLU A 198 -0.37 -2.32 5.80
C GLU A 198 -0.47 -1.37 6.98
N GLN A 199 -1.68 -0.97 7.40
CA GLN A 199 -1.88 -0.25 8.66
C GLN A 199 -1.29 -1.01 9.85
N SER A 200 -1.36 -2.33 9.83
CA SER A 200 -0.85 -3.19 10.91
C SER A 200 0.68 -3.11 11.11
N THR A 201 1.42 -2.59 10.13
CA THR A 201 2.88 -2.41 10.21
C THR A 201 3.30 -1.20 11.03
N TYR A 202 2.35 -0.30 11.35
CA TYR A 202 2.59 0.88 12.20
C TYR A 202 2.37 0.54 13.68
N ASP A 203 2.62 1.49 14.58
CA ASP A 203 2.24 1.34 16.00
C ASP A 203 0.71 1.38 16.17
N ALA A 204 0.17 0.70 17.20
CA ALA A 204 -1.29 0.65 17.44
C ALA A 204 -1.91 2.03 17.75
N ASP A 205 -1.11 2.96 18.26
CA ASP A 205 -1.50 4.34 18.58
C ASP A 205 -1.11 5.35 17.48
N TYR A 206 -0.64 4.89 16.32
CA TYR A 206 -0.16 5.75 15.23
C TYR A 206 -1.18 6.79 14.78
N GLU A 207 -2.43 6.38 14.55
CA GLU A 207 -3.51 7.27 14.13
C GLU A 207 -3.80 8.34 15.21
N THR A 208 -3.95 7.90 16.46
CA THR A 208 -4.18 8.78 17.61
C THR A 208 -3.03 9.77 17.77
N ARG A 209 -1.79 9.31 17.61
CA ARG A 209 -0.58 10.16 17.68
C ARG A 209 -0.59 11.25 16.63
N LEU A 210 -0.94 10.91 15.38
CA LEU A 210 -1.05 11.89 14.30
C LEU A 210 -2.17 12.90 14.58
N GLN A 211 -3.34 12.43 15.02
CA GLN A 211 -4.45 13.31 15.38
C GLN A 211 -4.07 14.27 16.51
N GLU A 212 -3.38 13.79 17.54
CA GLU A 212 -2.96 14.65 18.65
C GLU A 212 -1.90 15.68 18.23
N PHE A 213 -1.02 15.37 17.26
CA PHE A 213 -0.13 16.37 16.69
C PHE A 213 -0.86 17.42 15.86
N ILE A 214 -1.90 17.04 15.12
CA ILE A 214 -2.76 17.98 14.39
C ILE A 214 -3.49 18.90 15.37
N ASP A 215 -4.09 18.31 16.40
CA ASP A 215 -4.86 19.00 17.42
C ASP A 215 -4.00 19.97 18.25
N LEU A 216 -2.74 19.61 18.52
CA LEU A 216 -1.77 20.49 19.20
C LEU A 216 -1.49 21.77 18.41
N ASP A 217 -1.49 21.70 17.07
CA ASP A 217 -1.17 22.79 16.14
C ASP A 217 0.09 23.57 16.59
N PHE A 218 1.16 22.83 16.84
CA PHE A 218 2.36 23.37 17.47
C PHE A 218 3.14 24.28 16.52
N ASN A 219 3.46 25.47 17.01
CA ASN A 219 4.36 26.40 16.35
C ASN A 219 5.79 26.21 16.87
N TYR A 220 6.65 25.69 16.01
CA TYR A 220 8.03 25.36 16.32
C TYR A 220 8.94 26.60 16.40
N TRP A 221 8.52 27.76 15.90
CA TRP A 221 9.28 29.01 16.03
C TRP A 221 9.03 29.70 17.36
N THR A 222 7.78 29.70 17.81
CA THR A 222 7.37 30.34 19.07
C THR A 222 7.41 29.38 20.25
N HIS A 223 7.56 28.07 19.99
CA HIS A 223 7.46 27.00 20.98
C HIS A 223 6.10 26.98 21.71
N THR A 224 5.02 27.30 21.01
CA THR A 224 3.67 27.36 21.57
C THR A 224 2.72 26.39 20.88
N ALA A 225 1.89 25.72 21.67
CA ALA A 225 0.70 25.03 21.16
C ALA A 225 -0.39 26.07 20.87
N GLU A 226 -0.84 26.16 19.62
CA GLU A 226 -1.85 27.14 19.20
C GLU A 226 -3.23 26.50 18.93
N GLY A 227 -3.30 25.16 19.03
CA GLY A 227 -4.49 24.38 18.76
C GLY A 227 -5.31 24.02 19.99
N LYS A 228 -6.07 22.93 19.85
CA LYS A 228 -6.91 22.35 20.91
C LYS A 228 -6.30 21.01 21.31
N GLY A 229 -5.51 20.98 22.37
CA GLY A 229 -4.87 19.74 22.81
C GLY A 229 -4.21 19.88 24.17
N GLY A 230 -3.65 18.78 24.67
CA GLY A 230 -2.77 18.81 25.84
C GLY A 230 -1.51 19.64 25.59
N SER A 231 -0.62 19.74 26.58
CA SER A 231 0.68 20.39 26.36
C SER A 231 1.58 19.54 25.46
N ALA A 232 2.52 20.18 24.76
CA ALA A 232 3.54 19.45 23.99
C ALA A 232 4.29 18.41 24.87
N GLN A 233 4.58 18.76 26.12
CA GLN A 233 5.20 17.85 27.08
C GLN A 233 4.37 16.60 27.33
N SER A 234 3.05 16.76 27.52
CA SER A 234 2.14 15.63 27.72
C SER A 234 2.15 14.66 26.54
N LEU A 235 2.36 15.12 25.31
CA LEU A 235 2.41 14.27 24.13
C LEU A 235 3.76 13.55 23.98
N LEU A 236 4.86 14.24 24.30
CA LEU A 236 6.19 13.62 24.38
C LEU A 236 6.20 12.50 25.43
N ASP A 237 5.69 12.76 26.63
CA ASP A 237 5.62 11.76 27.71
C ASP A 237 4.75 10.56 27.32
N LYS A 238 3.69 10.80 26.54
CA LYS A 238 2.75 9.76 26.10
C LYS A 238 3.35 8.86 25.02
N PHE A 239 3.99 9.44 24.00
CA PHE A 239 4.39 8.73 22.77
C PHE A 239 5.88 8.45 22.64
N LEU A 240 6.72 9.25 23.28
CA LEU A 240 8.17 9.12 23.25
C LEU A 240 8.68 8.68 24.61
N LYS A 241 7.99 7.76 25.29
CA LYS A 241 8.43 7.17 26.56
C LYS A 241 9.92 6.81 26.44
N PHE A 242 10.78 7.68 26.94
CA PHE A 242 12.20 7.40 27.02
C PHE A 242 12.30 6.29 28.06
N ASP A 243 12.61 5.10 27.60
CA ASP A 243 12.96 4.02 28.50
C ASP A 243 14.31 4.43 29.12
N ASP A 244 14.28 5.02 30.31
CA ASP A 244 15.48 5.40 31.07
C ASP A 244 16.40 4.17 31.32
N THR A 245 15.91 2.96 31.12
CA THR A 245 16.71 1.73 31.23
C THR A 245 17.57 1.44 29.99
N ALA A 246 17.36 2.13 28.86
CA ALA A 246 18.15 1.93 27.63
C ALA A 246 19.61 2.40 27.77
N PHE A 247 19.91 3.27 28.74
CA PHE A 247 21.27 3.76 29.02
C PHE A 247 21.86 3.24 30.34
N ASP A 248 21.12 2.46 31.13
CA ASP A 248 21.58 1.86 32.40
C ASP A 248 22.00 0.39 32.23
N GLN A 249 22.63 0.04 31.10
CA GLN A 249 23.47 -1.16 31.08
C GLN A 249 24.80 -0.80 31.72
N GLY A 250 24.84 -0.92 33.05
CA GLY A 250 26.04 -0.93 33.86
C GLY A 250 27.06 -1.92 33.31
N THR A 251 27.92 -1.43 32.42
CA THR A 251 29.20 -2.06 32.11
C THR A 251 30.15 -1.72 33.24
N GLN A 252 29.96 -2.39 34.37
CA GLN A 252 31.04 -2.47 35.35
C GLN A 252 32.16 -3.28 34.69
N PRO A 253 33.35 -2.69 34.46
CA PRO A 253 34.46 -3.42 33.86
C PRO A 253 34.86 -4.59 34.78
N PRO A 254 35.23 -5.76 34.23
CA PRO A 254 35.62 -6.90 35.04
C PRO A 254 36.81 -6.53 35.93
N THR A 255 36.63 -6.72 37.24
CA THR A 255 37.69 -6.61 38.22
C THR A 255 38.80 -7.60 37.87
N PRO A 256 40.07 -7.18 37.74
CA PRO A 256 41.16 -8.10 37.46
C PRO A 256 41.38 -9.05 38.65
N ASP A 257 41.30 -10.36 38.40
CA ASP A 257 41.78 -11.38 39.33
C ASP A 257 43.29 -11.19 39.54
N GLN A 258 43.73 -11.10 40.80
CA GLN A 258 45.07 -11.51 41.28
C GLN A 258 45.09 -11.61 42.82
N PRO A 259 45.97 -12.44 43.43
CA PRO A 259 46.48 -13.74 43.04
C PRO A 259 45.94 -14.91 43.90
#